data_AF-A0A821Z9E8-F1
#
_entry.id   AF-A0A821Z9E8-F1
#
_cell.length_a   1.000
_cell.length_b   1.000
_cell.length_c   1.000
_cell.angle_alpha   90.00
_cell.angle_beta   90.00
_cell.angle_gamma   90.00
#
_symmetry.space_group_name_H-M   'P 1'
#
loop_
_entity.id
_entity.type
_entity.pdbx_description
1 polymer ?
#
loop_
_entity_poly.entity_id
_entity_poly.type
_entity_poly.pdbx_seq_one_letter_code
_entity_poly.pdbx_strand_id
1 'polypeptide(L)'
;MKLEYGAVNATLVMDGLNYPDDLVIDSEGTMFIAEKESLTRWPKGARNGTVLGRAQWLLSVALDSKEEHLYVTDYMTTYVMNIVRVLAGSKNATIIAAGNGIGDAPDQLYNPDDLAFDSYGNLYVSDY
;
A
#
# COMPACT_ATOMS: atom_id res chain seq x y z
N MET A 1 -7.95 -6.50 12.43
CA MET A 1 -7.82 -7.16 13.77
C MET A 1 -6.47 -7.88 13.83
N LYS A 2 -5.95 -8.22 15.02
CA LYS A 2 -4.71 -9.01 15.17
C LYS A 2 -5.02 -10.38 15.76
N LEU A 3 -4.44 -11.44 15.19
CA LEU A 3 -4.34 -12.75 15.80
C LEU A 3 -2.89 -12.97 16.26
N GLU A 4 -2.70 -13.41 17.50
CA GLU A 4 -1.39 -13.92 17.94
C GLU A 4 -1.14 -15.31 17.34
N TYR A 5 0.12 -15.71 17.23
CA TYR A 5 0.47 -17.02 16.71
C TYR A 5 -0.19 -18.15 17.52
N GLY A 6 -0.95 -19.01 16.83
CA GLY A 6 -1.71 -20.10 17.45
C GLY A 6 -3.02 -19.69 18.14
N ALA A 7 -3.37 -18.39 18.14
CA ALA A 7 -4.65 -17.94 18.67
C ALA A 7 -5.80 -18.21 17.69
N VAL A 8 -6.98 -18.51 18.23
CA VAL A 8 -8.22 -18.68 17.45
C VAL A 8 -9.15 -17.47 17.56
N ASN A 9 -8.86 -16.54 18.48
CA ASN A 9 -9.63 -15.32 18.69
C ASN A 9 -8.78 -14.10 18.35
N ALA A 10 -9.34 -13.22 17.53
CA ALA A 10 -8.70 -11.97 17.15
C ALA A 10 -8.97 -10.87 18.18
N THR A 11 -8.00 -9.98 18.38
CA THR A 11 -8.18 -8.75 19.16
C THR A 11 -8.33 -7.56 18.23
N LEU A 12 -9.26 -6.65 18.54
CA LEU A 12 -9.39 -5.39 17.83
C LEU A 12 -8.20 -4.48 18.19
N VAL A 13 -7.41 -4.09 17.19
CA VAL A 13 -6.24 -3.22 17.37
C VAL A 13 -6.55 -1.77 17.04
N MET A 14 -7.48 -1.54 16.12
CA MET A 14 -7.92 -0.22 15.67
C MET A 14 -9.33 -0.30 15.10
N ASP A 15 -9.99 0.84 15.00
CA ASP A 15 -11.28 1.06 14.36
C ASP A 15 -11.24 2.33 13.49
N GLY A 16 -12.37 2.68 12.84
CA GLY A 16 -12.50 3.91 12.07
C GLY A 16 -11.84 3.91 10.68
N LEU A 17 -11.43 2.73 10.18
CA LEU A 17 -10.91 2.57 8.82
C LEU A 17 -12.01 2.77 7.77
N ASN A 18 -11.66 3.34 6.62
CA ASN A 18 -12.53 3.65 5.52
C ASN A 18 -12.28 2.71 4.33
N TYR A 19 -12.96 1.56 4.31
CA TYR A 19 -12.78 0.52 3.28
C TYR A 19 -11.29 0.18 3.09
N PRO A 20 -10.64 -0.42 4.11
CA PRO A 20 -9.26 -0.88 3.97
C PRO A 20 -9.22 -2.11 3.05
N ASP A 21 -8.36 -2.07 2.04
CA ASP A 21 -8.16 -3.18 1.10
C ASP A 21 -6.91 -3.99 1.46
N ASP A 22 -5.82 -3.31 1.83
CA ASP A 22 -4.53 -3.95 2.13
C ASP A 22 -3.74 -3.25 3.25
N LEU A 23 -2.79 -3.95 3.86
CA LEU A 23 -1.89 -3.39 4.87
C LEU A 23 -0.51 -4.06 4.88
N VAL A 24 0.49 -3.26 5.25
CA VAL A 24 1.85 -3.73 5.57
C VAL A 24 2.31 -3.22 6.93
N ILE A 25 3.27 -3.92 7.53
CA ILE A 25 3.82 -3.60 8.85
C ILE A 25 5.35 -3.52 8.74
N ASP A 26 5.94 -2.43 9.24
CA ASP A 26 7.40 -2.29 9.33
C ASP A 26 8.01 -3.06 10.52
N SER A 27 9.34 -3.06 10.64
CA SER A 27 10.08 -3.70 11.72
C SER A 27 9.74 -3.16 13.12
N GLU A 28 9.31 -1.90 13.18
CA GLU A 28 8.94 -1.16 14.39
C GLU A 28 7.50 -1.48 14.83
N GLY A 29 6.71 -2.11 13.96
CA GLY A 29 5.31 -2.43 14.17
C GLY A 29 4.34 -1.31 13.82
N THR A 30 4.77 -0.32 13.03
CA THR A 30 3.89 0.66 12.39
C THR A 30 3.11 -0.04 11.27
N MET A 31 1.80 0.16 11.25
CA MET A 31 0.95 -0.31 10.15
C MET A 31 0.78 0.80 9.12
N PHE A 32 0.88 0.45 7.84
CA PHE A 32 0.53 1.29 6.71
C PHE A 32 -0.64 0.62 5.99
N ILE A 33 -1.75 1.33 5.83
CA ILE A 33 -3.02 0.76 5.38
C ILE A 33 -3.45 1.49 4.12
N ALA A 34 -3.65 0.73 3.06
CA ALA A 34 -4.31 1.18 1.85
C ALA A 34 -5.82 1.19 2.11
N GLU A 35 -6.39 2.39 2.10
CA GLU A 35 -7.83 2.62 2.23
C GLU A 35 -8.34 3.27 0.95
N LYS A 36 -9.63 3.11 0.66
CA LYS A 36 -10.26 3.55 -0.60
C LYS A 36 -9.83 4.93 -1.12
N GLU A 37 -9.54 5.89 -0.24
CA GLU A 37 -9.15 7.26 -0.63
C GLU A 37 -7.84 7.74 -0.01
N SER A 38 -7.14 6.89 0.74
CA SER A 38 -5.95 7.30 1.48
C SER A 38 -5.02 6.17 1.85
N LEU A 39 -3.72 6.47 1.85
CA LEU A 39 -2.73 5.65 2.54
C LEU A 39 -2.54 6.23 3.94
N THR A 40 -2.82 5.45 4.98
CA THR A 40 -2.67 5.89 6.37
C THR A 40 -1.57 5.17 7.11
N ARG A 41 -0.89 5.89 8.02
CA ARG A 41 0.16 5.40 8.90
C ARG A 41 -0.32 5.35 10.34
N TRP A 42 -0.10 4.21 10.98
CA TRP A 42 -0.53 3.91 12.34
C TRP A 42 0.64 3.34 13.16
N PRO A 43 1.34 4.17 13.94
CA PRO A 43 2.37 3.69 14.86
C PRO A 43 1.82 2.64 15.83
N LYS A 44 2.68 1.74 16.31
CA LYS A 44 2.31 0.70 17.26
C LYS A 44 1.58 1.30 18.48
N GLY A 45 0.34 0.88 18.70
CA GLY A 45 -0.51 1.34 19.81
C GLY A 45 -1.21 2.68 19.58
N ALA A 46 -1.08 3.29 18.40
CA ALA A 46 -1.80 4.50 18.05
C ALA A 46 -3.31 4.26 17.96
N ARG A 47 -4.09 5.28 18.33
CA ARG A 47 -5.56 5.29 18.24
C ARG A 47 -6.09 6.07 17.05
N ASN A 48 -5.23 6.82 16.36
CA ASN A 48 -5.57 7.59 15.18
C ASN A 48 -4.46 7.42 14.14
N GLY A 49 -4.85 7.26 12.88
CA GLY A 49 -3.94 7.23 11.73
C GLY A 49 -3.57 8.63 11.26
N THR A 50 -2.41 8.73 10.61
CA THR A 50 -2.01 9.92 9.84
C THR A 50 -2.10 9.61 8.36
N VAL A 51 -2.78 10.45 7.58
CA VAL A 51 -2.81 10.34 6.12
C VAL A 51 -1.44 10.72 5.55
N LEU A 52 -0.80 9.78 4.85
CA LEU A 52 0.46 9.98 4.13
C LEU A 52 0.22 10.50 2.72
N GLY A 53 -0.83 10.00 2.06
CA GLY A 53 -1.21 10.38 0.70
C GLY A 53 -2.70 10.17 0.47
N ARG A 54 -3.23 10.89 -0.52
CA ARG A 54 -4.59 10.70 -1.04
C ARG A 54 -4.49 10.24 -2.48
N ALA A 55 -5.26 9.22 -2.80
CA ALA A 55 -5.39 8.63 -4.13
C ALA A 55 -6.87 8.24 -4.30
N GLN A 56 -7.35 8.12 -5.55
CA GLN A 56 -8.69 7.57 -5.77
C GLN A 56 -8.50 6.07 -5.96
N TRP A 57 -9.11 5.23 -5.12
CA TRP A 57 -8.97 3.76 -5.18
C TRP A 57 -7.52 3.24 -5.15
N LEU A 58 -6.96 3.20 -3.93
CA LEU A 58 -5.77 2.40 -3.65
C LEU A 58 -6.19 0.93 -3.57
N LEU A 59 -5.49 0.04 -4.29
CA LEU A 59 -5.82 -1.39 -4.27
C LEU A 59 -4.88 -2.19 -3.36
N SER A 60 -3.58 -1.91 -3.40
CA SER A 60 -2.56 -2.64 -2.64
C SER A 60 -1.45 -1.73 -2.13
N VAL A 61 -0.77 -2.16 -1.07
CA VAL A 61 0.45 -1.53 -0.53
C VAL A 61 1.54 -2.56 -0.26
N ALA A 62 2.74 -2.31 -0.77
CA ALA A 62 3.94 -3.10 -0.44
C ALA A 62 4.99 -2.24 0.27
N LEU A 63 5.74 -2.85 1.20
CA LEU A 63 6.85 -2.22 1.91
C LEU A 63 8.17 -2.81 1.43
N ASP A 64 9.05 -1.96 0.88
CA ASP A 64 10.47 -2.28 0.75
C ASP A 64 11.12 -2.09 2.12
N SER A 65 11.30 -3.19 2.84
CA SER A 65 11.84 -3.20 4.20
C SER A 65 13.31 -2.77 4.30
N LYS A 66 14.04 -2.63 3.19
CA LYS A 66 15.44 -2.18 3.22
C LYS A 66 15.56 -0.67 3.24
N GLU A 67 14.68 0.00 2.51
CA GLU A 67 14.74 1.45 2.27
C GLU A 67 13.54 2.21 2.88
N GLU A 68 12.62 1.49 3.56
CA GLU A 68 11.39 2.01 4.17
C GLU A 68 10.49 2.78 3.18
N HIS A 69 10.45 2.28 1.94
CA HIS A 69 9.62 2.82 0.88
C HIS A 69 8.31 2.05 0.76
N LEU A 70 7.20 2.76 0.70
CA LEU A 70 5.88 2.20 0.42
C LEU A 70 5.60 2.30 -1.07
N TYR A 71 5.05 1.24 -1.64
CA TYR A 71 4.65 1.17 -3.04
C TYR A 71 3.17 0.89 -3.08
N VAL A 72 2.41 1.71 -3.78
CA VAL A 72 0.95 1.55 -3.89
C VAL A 72 0.54 1.52 -5.35
N THR A 73 -0.51 0.76 -5.64
CA THR A 73 -1.26 0.86 -6.89
C THR A 73 -2.26 2.00 -6.77
N ASP A 74 -2.15 3.00 -7.65
CA ASP A 74 -3.01 4.19 -7.65
C ASP A 74 -3.86 4.24 -8.93
N TYR A 75 -5.19 4.27 -8.75
CA TYR A 75 -6.14 4.60 -9.79
C TYR A 75 -6.29 6.12 -9.90
N MET A 76 -5.50 6.74 -10.77
CA MET A 76 -5.69 8.16 -11.06
C MET A 76 -7.00 8.38 -11.83
N THR A 77 -7.54 9.61 -11.73
CA THR A 77 -8.79 10.11 -12.33
C THR A 77 -8.94 9.92 -13.86
N THR A 78 -7.95 9.32 -14.52
CA THR A 78 -7.86 9.11 -15.97
C THR A 78 -7.77 7.63 -16.38
N TYR A 79 -8.17 6.67 -15.54
CA TYR A 79 -8.04 5.23 -15.84
C TYR A 79 -6.57 4.81 -16.07
N VAL A 80 -5.63 5.44 -15.37
CA VAL A 80 -4.22 5.11 -15.46
C VAL A 80 -3.78 4.51 -14.14
N MET A 81 -3.30 3.27 -14.21
CA MET A 81 -2.70 2.55 -13.10
C MET A 81 -1.24 2.97 -12.97
N ASN A 82 -0.84 3.36 -11.75
CA ASN A 82 0.55 3.70 -11.45
C ASN A 82 1.05 2.88 -10.27
N ILE A 83 2.34 2.59 -10.26
CA ILE A 83 3.05 2.23 -9.04
C ILE A 83 3.67 3.50 -8.48
N VAL A 84 3.28 3.85 -7.27
CA VAL A 84 3.70 5.08 -6.61
C VAL A 84 4.54 4.75 -5.39
N ARG A 85 5.76 5.27 -5.36
CA ARG A 85 6.63 5.23 -4.19
C ARG A 85 6.33 6.39 -3.25
N VAL A 86 6.02 6.09 -1.99
CA VAL A 86 5.84 7.04 -0.89
C VAL A 86 6.93 6.79 0.14
N LEU A 87 7.71 7.82 0.50
CA LEU A 87 8.66 7.70 1.60
C LEU A 87 7.89 7.65 2.92
N ALA A 88 8.20 6.71 3.81
CA ALA A 88 7.57 6.67 5.13
C ALA A 88 7.76 8.02 5.85
N GLY A 89 6.64 8.67 6.23
CA GLY A 89 6.65 9.99 6.87
C GLY A 89 6.73 11.20 5.94
N SER A 90 6.79 10.99 4.62
CA SER A 90 6.66 12.05 3.61
C SER A 90 5.22 12.17 3.11
N LYS A 91 4.84 13.36 2.64
CA LYS A 91 3.61 13.60 1.89
C LYS A 91 3.81 13.54 0.37
N ASN A 92 5.05 13.30 -0.07
CA ASN A 92 5.40 13.27 -1.48
C ASN A 92 5.38 11.82 -2.00
N ALA A 93 4.75 11.67 -3.15
CA ALA A 93 4.65 10.44 -3.92
C ALA A 93 5.46 10.59 -5.23
N THR A 94 6.06 9.51 -5.71
CA THR A 94 6.75 9.47 -7.01
C THR A 94 6.26 8.29 -7.82
N ILE A 95 5.78 8.52 -9.04
CA ILE A 95 5.45 7.45 -9.98
C ILE A 95 6.77 6.81 -10.43
N ILE A 96 6.87 5.49 -10.35
CA ILE A 96 8.11 4.76 -10.68
C ILE A 96 7.96 3.80 -11.85
N ALA A 97 6.73 3.40 -12.16
CA ALA A 97 6.40 2.43 -13.19
C ALA A 97 4.93 2.59 -13.60
N ALA A 98 4.61 2.06 -14.77
CA ALA A 98 3.36 2.29 -15.48
C ALA A 98 3.15 3.78 -15.83
N GLY A 99 1.90 4.22 -15.99
CA GLY A 99 1.59 5.62 -16.32
C GLY A 99 1.30 5.89 -17.80
N ASN A 100 1.46 4.91 -18.69
CA ASN A 100 1.18 5.04 -20.13
C ASN A 100 -0.16 4.42 -20.55
N GLY A 101 -1.12 4.38 -19.62
CA GLY A 101 -2.47 3.84 -19.86
C GLY A 101 -2.61 2.36 -19.53
N ILE A 102 -3.78 1.82 -19.83
CA ILE A 102 -4.16 0.42 -19.61
C ILE A 102 -3.73 -0.44 -20.81
N GLY A 103 -3.07 -1.56 -20.54
CA GLY A 103 -2.70 -2.56 -21.56
C GLY A 103 -1.54 -3.47 -21.14
N ASP A 104 -1.11 -4.34 -22.06
CA ASP A 104 -0.12 -5.40 -21.82
C ASP A 104 1.32 -4.98 -22.18
N ALA A 105 1.54 -3.70 -22.51
CA ALA A 105 2.87 -3.21 -22.82
C ALA A 105 3.73 -3.14 -21.53
N PRO A 106 5.07 -3.24 -21.63
CA PRO A 106 5.96 -3.22 -20.45
C PRO A 106 5.86 -2.00 -19.53
N ASP A 107 5.24 -0.92 -20.00
CA ASP A 107 5.03 0.36 -19.31
C ASP A 107 3.54 0.67 -19.05
N GLN A 108 2.68 -0.35 -19.13
CA GLN A 108 1.24 -0.28 -18.88
C GLN A 108 0.84 -1.28 -17.80
N LEU A 109 -0.32 -1.03 -17.19
CA LEU A 109 -0.96 -1.92 -16.22
C LEU A 109 -2.46 -1.95 -16.48
N TYR A 110 -3.08 -3.13 -16.45
CA TYR A 110 -4.50 -3.29 -16.75
C TYR A 110 -5.40 -3.24 -15.51
N ASN A 111 -5.13 -4.10 -14.54
CA ASN A 111 -5.82 -4.17 -13.25
C ASN A 111 -4.90 -4.80 -12.19
N PRO A 112 -3.89 -4.06 -11.71
CA PRO A 112 -2.91 -4.58 -10.77
C PRO A 112 -3.56 -4.81 -9.40
N ASP A 113 -3.55 -6.06 -8.94
CA ASP A 113 -4.26 -6.48 -7.73
C ASP A 113 -3.35 -6.45 -6.50
N ASP A 114 -2.09 -6.85 -6.65
CA ASP A 114 -1.15 -6.99 -5.54
C ASP A 114 0.30 -6.66 -5.92
N LEU A 115 1.08 -6.28 -4.91
CA LEU A 115 2.48 -5.90 -5.00
C LEU A 115 3.31 -6.69 -3.98
N ALA A 116 4.43 -7.27 -4.42
CA ALA A 116 5.32 -8.01 -3.52
C ALA A 116 6.80 -7.78 -3.83
N PHE A 117 7.62 -7.69 -2.79
CA PHE A 117 9.08 -7.64 -2.91
C PHE A 117 9.72 -9.01 -2.69
N ASP A 118 10.75 -9.34 -3.46
CA ASP A 118 11.68 -10.42 -3.10
C ASP A 118 12.79 -9.95 -2.14
N SER A 119 13.59 -10.89 -1.65
CA SER A 119 14.73 -10.58 -0.75
C SER A 119 15.83 -9.75 -1.40
N TYR A 120 15.87 -9.66 -2.73
CA TYR A 120 16.83 -8.83 -3.46
C TYR A 120 16.34 -7.39 -3.62
N GLY A 121 15.05 -7.12 -3.43
CA GLY A 121 14.42 -5.81 -3.57
C GLY A 121 13.76 -5.61 -4.93
N ASN A 122 13.52 -6.68 -5.69
CA ASN A 122 12.73 -6.57 -6.93
C ASN A 122 11.24 -6.53 -6.58
N LEU A 123 10.51 -5.61 -7.20
CA LEU A 123 9.06 -5.49 -7.08
C LEU A 123 8.37 -6.36 -8.15
N TYR A 124 7.44 -7.19 -7.71
CA TYR A 124 6.57 -8.01 -8.55
C TYR A 124 5.14 -7.47 -8.43
N VAL A 125 4.42 -7.53 -9.54
CA VAL A 125 3.06 -7.00 -9.68
C VAL A 125 2.20 -8.13 -10.25
N SER A 126 1.08 -8.44 -9.60
CA SER A 126 0.03 -9.25 -10.23
C SER A 126 -0.86 -8.33 -11.04
N ASP A 127 -0.94 -8.55 -12.35
CA ASP A 127 -1.75 -7.76 -13.29
C ASP A 127 -2.60 -8.70 -14.17
N TYR A 128 -3.78 -8.25 -14.59
CA TYR A 128 -4.79 -9.06 -15.30
C TYR A 128 -4.65 -8.99 -16.82
#